data_AF-A0AAJ5BZJ2-F1
#
_entry.id   AF-A0AAJ5BZJ2-F1
#
_cell.length_a   1.000
_cell.length_b   1.000
_cell.length_c   1.000
_cell.angle_alpha   90.00
_cell.angle_beta   90.00
_cell.angle_gamma   90.00
#
_symmetry.space_group_name_H-M   'P 1'
#
loop_
_entity.id
_entity.type
_entity.pdbx_description
1 polymer ?
#
loop_
_entity_poly.entity_id
_entity_poly.type
_entity_poly.pdbx_seq_one_letter_code
_entity_poly.pdbx_strand_id
1 'polypeptide(L)'
;MLCFTWLKKPQKNWGWNIVAIIVGLIPLPIFLKFNYLLADWTIWLPWILLALINPFLEEFYWRGLLMDSTKTWNRALAILFTSVVFSVNHGVFGINSELFRGYEVIFSTFIMGLVWAITYKKTDSLRWVIASHFLVDFLNLSAPAFLDLFKSKF
;
A
#
# COMPACT_ATOMS: atom_id res chain seq x y z
N MET A 1 -4.57 22.07 7.47
CA MET A 1 -3.11 22.28 7.63
C MET A 1 -2.38 21.07 8.26
N LEU A 2 -2.99 19.86 8.31
CA LEU A 2 -2.39 18.65 8.89
C LEU A 2 -1.63 17.79 7.86
N CYS A 3 -2.11 17.61 6.62
CA CYS A 3 -1.47 16.70 5.67
C CYS A 3 -0.07 17.14 5.21
N PHE A 4 0.20 18.46 5.15
CA PHE A 4 1.51 18.97 4.72
C PHE A 4 2.63 18.64 5.71
N THR A 5 2.34 18.45 7.00
CA THR A 5 3.35 18.09 7.99
C THR A 5 3.82 16.63 7.81
N TRP A 6 2.92 15.73 7.41
CA TRP A 6 3.25 14.34 7.09
C TRP A 6 4.12 14.19 5.84
N LEU A 7 4.08 15.17 4.93
CA LEU A 7 4.89 15.19 3.71
C LEU A 7 6.23 15.93 3.88
N LYS A 8 6.72 16.14 5.10
CA LYS A 8 8.09 16.67 5.32
C LYS A 8 9.15 15.66 4.88
N LYS A 9 10.37 16.14 4.63
CA LYS A 9 11.51 15.25 4.34
C LYS A 9 11.82 14.36 5.57
N PRO A 10 12.17 13.07 5.38
CA PRO A 10 12.64 12.21 6.47
C PRO A 10 13.82 12.86 7.21
N GLN A 11 13.73 12.96 8.53
CA GLN A 11 14.80 13.59 9.32
C GLN A 11 15.75 12.58 9.99
N LYS A 12 15.28 11.34 10.23
CA LYS A 12 16.02 10.31 10.99
C LYS A 12 15.78 8.92 10.38
N ASN A 13 16.69 7.98 10.68
CA ASN A 13 16.55 6.55 10.37
C ASN A 13 16.19 6.24 8.90
N TRP A 14 16.83 6.94 7.96
CA TRP A 14 16.52 6.90 6.54
C TRP A 14 16.63 5.51 5.89
N GLY A 15 17.36 4.56 6.50
CA GLY A 15 17.46 3.18 6.02
C GLY A 15 16.09 2.48 5.91
N TRP A 16 15.11 2.87 6.73
CA TRP A 16 13.73 2.36 6.61
C TRP A 16 13.04 2.79 5.30
N ASN A 17 13.46 3.90 4.69
CA ASN A 17 12.96 4.28 3.36
C ASN A 17 13.39 3.27 2.29
N ILE A 18 14.61 2.74 2.38
CA ILE A 18 15.08 1.69 1.47
C ILE A 18 14.22 0.43 1.67
N VAL A 19 14.01 0.01 2.92
CA VAL A 19 13.16 -1.16 3.23
C VAL A 19 11.75 -0.98 2.66
N ALA A 20 11.16 0.21 2.82
CA ALA A 20 9.86 0.52 2.24
C ALA A 20 9.88 0.38 0.70
N ILE A 21 10.89 0.92 0.02
CA ILE A 21 10.99 0.78 -1.45
C ILE A 21 11.19 -0.69 -1.87
N ILE A 22 12.02 -1.46 -1.18
CA ILE A 22 12.20 -2.89 -1.46
C ILE A 22 10.85 -3.62 -1.36
N VAL A 23 10.06 -3.34 -0.32
CA VAL A 23 8.71 -3.89 -0.17
C VAL A 23 7.78 -3.43 -1.29
N GLY A 24 7.89 -2.18 -1.71
CA GLY A 24 7.10 -1.63 -2.82
C GLY A 24 7.38 -2.31 -4.16
N LEU A 25 8.58 -2.86 -4.34
CA LEU A 25 9.00 -3.57 -5.55
C LEU A 25 8.58 -5.05 -5.56
N ILE A 26 8.01 -5.60 -4.49
CA ILE A 26 7.59 -7.01 -4.42
C ILE A 26 6.70 -7.41 -5.61
N PRO A 27 5.71 -6.60 -6.05
CA PRO A 27 4.85 -6.98 -7.18
C PRO A 27 5.48 -6.82 -8.57
N LEU A 28 6.75 -6.40 -8.69
CA LEU A 28 7.43 -6.22 -9.98
C LEU A 28 7.30 -7.43 -10.93
N PRO A 29 7.45 -8.70 -10.48
CA PRO A 29 7.26 -9.85 -11.36
C PRO A 29 5.85 -9.96 -11.97
N ILE A 30 4.82 -9.48 -11.24
CA ILE A 30 3.43 -9.45 -11.72
C ILE A 30 3.32 -8.48 -12.89
N PHE A 31 3.83 -7.26 -12.73
CA PHE A 31 3.86 -6.26 -13.80
C PHE A 31 4.57 -6.78 -15.06
N LEU A 32 5.77 -7.35 -14.90
CA LEU A 32 6.55 -7.86 -16.04
C LEU A 32 5.80 -8.95 -16.81
N LYS A 33 5.05 -9.81 -16.11
CA LYS A 33 4.29 -10.89 -16.72
C LYS A 33 2.98 -10.43 -17.35
N PHE A 34 2.30 -9.43 -16.77
CA PHE A 34 0.90 -9.12 -17.08
C PHE A 34 0.64 -7.70 -17.60
N ASN A 35 1.66 -6.89 -17.88
CA ASN A 35 1.47 -5.52 -18.39
C ASN A 35 0.65 -5.45 -19.71
N TYR A 36 0.55 -6.54 -20.47
CA TYR A 36 -0.31 -6.63 -21.66
C TYR A 36 -1.80 -6.37 -21.35
N LEU A 37 -2.23 -6.54 -20.10
CA LEU A 37 -3.60 -6.23 -19.65
C LEU A 37 -3.92 -4.72 -19.74
N LEU A 38 -2.91 -3.87 -19.89
CA LEU A 38 -3.04 -2.41 -19.99
C LEU A 38 -3.21 -1.91 -21.45
N ALA A 39 -3.42 -2.81 -22.41
CA ALA A 39 -3.55 -2.44 -23.82
C ALA A 39 -4.76 -1.52 -24.11
N ASP A 40 -5.81 -1.60 -23.29
CA ASP A 40 -7.02 -0.79 -23.43
C ASP A 40 -7.01 0.41 -22.47
N TRP A 41 -7.40 1.58 -22.96
CA TRP A 41 -7.47 2.81 -22.17
C TRP A 41 -8.51 2.76 -21.07
N THR A 42 -9.56 1.99 -21.26
CA THR A 42 -10.56 1.71 -20.22
C THR A 42 -9.97 0.95 -19.03
N ILE A 43 -8.78 0.37 -19.18
CA ILE A 43 -8.05 -0.34 -18.12
C ILE A 43 -6.84 0.46 -17.61
N TRP A 44 -5.97 0.96 -18.50
CA TRP A 44 -4.76 1.65 -18.04
C TRP A 44 -5.06 3.00 -17.37
N LEU A 45 -6.13 3.69 -17.78
CA LEU A 45 -6.49 4.97 -17.17
C LEU A 45 -6.98 4.79 -15.72
N PRO A 46 -7.94 3.89 -15.40
CA PRO A 46 -8.28 3.60 -14.00
C PRO A 46 -7.10 3.07 -13.19
N TRP A 47 -6.24 2.23 -13.78
CA TRP A 47 -5.04 1.71 -13.12
C TRP A 47 -4.10 2.81 -12.65
N ILE A 48 -3.73 3.75 -13.53
CA ILE A 48 -2.79 4.82 -13.15
C ILE A 48 -3.42 5.82 -12.19
N LEU A 49 -4.72 6.13 -12.36
CA LEU A 49 -5.45 7.00 -11.43
C LEU A 49 -5.53 6.38 -10.04
N LEU A 50 -5.85 5.08 -9.95
CA LEU A 50 -5.87 4.35 -8.70
C LEU A 50 -4.48 4.36 -8.05
N ALA A 51 -3.44 3.98 -8.78
CA ALA A 51 -2.07 3.96 -8.27
C ALA A 51 -1.58 5.34 -7.80
N LEU A 52 -2.00 6.43 -8.44
CA LEU A 52 -1.59 7.79 -8.05
C LEU A 52 -2.38 8.35 -6.87
N ILE A 53 -3.66 8.01 -6.72
CA ILE A 53 -4.56 8.62 -5.73
C ILE A 53 -4.64 7.77 -4.47
N ASN A 54 -4.79 6.46 -4.62
CA ASN A 54 -5.04 5.52 -3.52
C ASN A 54 -3.96 5.58 -2.42
N PRO A 55 -2.65 5.58 -2.74
CA PRO A 55 -1.60 5.66 -1.72
C PRO A 55 -1.70 6.90 -0.84
N PHE A 56 -2.11 8.04 -1.39
CA PHE A 56 -2.27 9.26 -0.58
C PHE A 56 -3.46 9.13 0.37
N LEU A 57 -4.61 8.68 -0.12
CA LEU A 57 -5.82 8.52 0.69
C LEU A 57 -5.59 7.52 1.82
N GLU A 58 -5.06 6.35 1.48
CA GLU A 58 -4.80 5.28 2.42
C GLU A 58 -3.73 5.67 3.43
N GLU A 59 -2.57 6.16 3.01
CA GLU A 59 -1.49 6.43 3.96
C GLU A 59 -1.78 7.65 4.85
N PHE A 60 -2.50 8.66 4.36
CA PHE A 60 -2.99 9.74 5.21
C PHE A 60 -3.97 9.24 6.28
N TYR A 61 -4.80 8.24 5.96
CA TYR A 61 -5.70 7.66 6.94
C TYR A 61 -4.98 6.72 7.91
N TRP A 62 -4.30 5.68 7.40
CA TRP A 62 -3.72 4.62 8.21
C TRP A 62 -2.49 5.07 9.01
N ARG A 63 -1.53 5.73 8.35
CA ARG A 63 -0.25 6.13 8.98
C ARG A 63 -0.27 7.59 9.42
N GLY A 64 -1.03 8.46 8.78
CA GLY A 64 -1.28 9.80 9.29
C GLY A 64 -2.24 9.74 10.49
N LEU A 65 -3.54 9.70 10.21
CA LEU A 65 -4.59 9.91 11.20
C LEU A 65 -4.65 8.83 12.28
N LEU A 66 -4.77 7.55 11.90
CA LEU A 66 -4.99 6.45 12.85
C LEU A 66 -3.75 6.14 13.69
N MET A 67 -2.56 6.22 13.09
CA MET A 67 -1.31 6.01 13.83
C MET A 67 -0.95 7.19 14.74
N ASP A 68 -1.35 8.42 14.41
CA ASP A 68 -1.16 9.57 15.28
C ASP A 68 -2.20 9.63 16.41
N SER A 69 -3.42 9.10 16.19
CA SER A 69 -4.43 8.98 17.24
C SER A 69 -4.02 7.98 18.34
N THR A 70 -3.14 7.02 18.01
CA THR A 70 -2.56 6.05 18.97
C THR A 70 -1.24 6.53 19.59
N LYS A 71 -0.91 7.84 19.54
CA LYS A 71 0.38 8.37 20.04
C LYS A 71 0.67 8.13 21.52
N THR A 72 -0.36 7.92 22.35
CA THR A 72 -0.24 7.64 23.78
C THR A 72 -0.07 6.15 24.08
N TRP A 73 -0.24 5.28 23.08
CA TRP A 73 -0.10 3.84 23.24
C TRP A 73 1.36 3.43 23.26
N ASN A 74 1.63 2.21 23.73
CA ASN A 74 2.91 1.58 23.49
C ASN A 74 3.19 1.52 21.98
N ARG A 75 4.42 1.85 21.58
CA ARG A 75 4.82 1.93 20.16
C ARG A 75 4.57 0.62 19.39
N ALA A 76 4.91 -0.53 19.97
CA ALA A 76 4.73 -1.82 19.32
C ALA A 76 3.23 -2.14 19.16
N LEU A 77 2.42 -1.83 20.18
CA LEU A 77 0.98 -2.01 20.14
C LEU A 77 0.32 -1.15 19.04
N ALA A 78 0.70 0.13 18.92
CA ALA A 78 0.20 1.01 17.88
C ALA A 78 0.55 0.51 16.47
N ILE A 79 1.79 0.05 16.26
CA ILE A 79 2.24 -0.55 15.00
C ILE A 79 1.43 -1.80 14.66
N LEU A 80 1.31 -2.72 15.62
CA LEU A 80 0.58 -3.96 15.41
C LEU A 80 -0.90 -3.69 15.11
N PHE A 81 -1.55 -2.87 15.92
CA PHE A 81 -2.98 -2.53 15.77
C PHE A 81 -3.27 -1.94 14.40
N THR A 82 -2.57 -0.87 14.00
CA THR A 82 -2.82 -0.21 12.71
C THR A 82 -2.55 -1.14 11.53
N SER A 83 -1.54 -2.01 11.63
CA SER A 83 -1.22 -2.99 10.57
C SER A 83 -2.27 -4.10 10.46
N VAL A 84 -2.80 -4.58 11.60
CA VAL A 84 -3.88 -5.57 11.62
C VAL A 84 -5.13 -4.98 10.98
N VAL A 85 -5.57 -3.79 11.42
CA VAL A 85 -6.80 -3.18 10.87
C VAL A 85 -6.64 -2.87 9.38
N PHE A 86 -5.47 -2.40 8.95
CA PHE A 86 -5.14 -2.22 7.52
C PHE A 86 -5.29 -3.52 6.72
N SER A 87 -4.74 -4.65 7.21
CA SER A 87 -4.84 -5.94 6.52
C SER A 87 -6.25 -6.52 6.50
N VAL A 88 -7.01 -6.35 7.59
CA VAL A 88 -8.40 -6.80 7.67
C VAL A 88 -9.28 -6.00 6.71
N ASN A 89 -9.05 -4.70 6.59
CA ASN A 89 -9.72 -3.84 5.60
C ASN A 89 -9.53 -4.40 4.17
N HIS A 90 -8.31 -4.81 3.83
CA HIS A 90 -8.01 -5.43 2.53
C HIS A 90 -8.70 -6.78 2.35
N GLY A 91 -8.83 -7.58 3.40
CA GLY A 91 -9.64 -8.81 3.37
C GLY A 91 -11.12 -8.56 3.07
N VAL A 92 -11.71 -7.48 3.61
CA VAL A 92 -13.11 -7.11 3.36
C VAL A 92 -13.32 -6.64 1.92
N PHE A 93 -12.45 -5.76 1.41
CA PHE A 93 -12.55 -5.27 0.02
C PHE A 93 -12.15 -6.32 -1.02
N GLY A 94 -11.23 -7.22 -0.65
CA GLY A 94 -10.77 -8.33 -1.47
C GLY A 94 -11.87 -9.32 -1.85
N ILE A 95 -13.02 -9.33 -1.16
CA ILE A 95 -14.18 -10.19 -1.47
C ILE A 95 -14.65 -10.03 -2.93
N ASN A 96 -14.43 -8.87 -3.54
CA ASN A 96 -14.91 -8.55 -4.88
C ASN A 96 -13.95 -8.97 -6.02
N SER A 97 -12.81 -9.59 -5.72
CA SER A 97 -11.87 -10.09 -6.71
C SER A 97 -11.38 -11.47 -6.34
N GLU A 98 -11.44 -12.43 -7.27
CA GLU A 98 -10.94 -13.78 -7.02
C GLU A 98 -9.44 -13.81 -6.68
N LEU A 99 -8.63 -12.93 -7.28
CA LEU A 99 -7.21 -12.82 -6.96
C LEU A 99 -6.99 -12.32 -5.52
N PHE A 100 -7.90 -11.49 -5.02
CA PHE A 100 -7.77 -10.85 -3.71
C PHE A 100 -8.57 -11.49 -2.56
N ARG A 101 -9.30 -12.58 -2.83
CA ARG A 101 -10.12 -13.28 -1.81
C ARG A 101 -9.34 -14.18 -0.85
N GLY A 102 -8.06 -14.45 -1.14
CA GLY A 102 -7.22 -15.37 -0.39
C GLY A 102 -6.63 -14.78 0.90
N TYR A 103 -6.24 -15.67 1.82
CA TYR A 103 -5.50 -15.31 3.05
C TYR A 103 -4.13 -14.68 2.75
N GLU A 104 -3.61 -14.90 1.55
CA GLU A 104 -2.38 -14.31 1.02
C GLU A 104 -2.45 -12.78 0.97
N VAL A 105 -3.61 -12.19 0.66
CA VAL A 105 -3.79 -10.73 0.66
C VAL A 105 -3.70 -10.19 2.08
N ILE A 106 -4.41 -10.80 3.02
CA ILE A 106 -4.39 -10.37 4.42
C ILE A 106 -2.96 -10.48 4.95
N PHE A 107 -2.26 -11.57 4.68
CA PHE A 107 -0.89 -11.77 5.13
C PHE A 107 0.08 -10.78 4.50
N SER A 108 0.06 -10.62 3.17
CA SER A 108 0.95 -9.69 2.46
C SER A 108 0.71 -8.24 2.87
N THR A 109 -0.55 -7.81 2.92
CA THR A 109 -0.92 -6.45 3.37
C THR A 109 -0.62 -6.23 4.85
N PHE A 110 -0.67 -7.27 5.70
CA PHE A 110 -0.21 -7.16 7.09
C PHE A 110 1.30 -6.89 7.18
N ILE A 111 2.12 -7.62 6.41
CA ILE A 111 3.57 -7.41 6.37
C ILE A 111 3.92 -6.01 5.83
N MET A 112 3.28 -5.58 4.74
CA MET A 112 3.42 -4.21 4.22
C MET A 112 2.95 -3.18 5.25
N GLY A 113 1.82 -3.47 5.89
CA GLY A 113 1.28 -2.86 7.10
C GLY A 113 2.35 -2.44 8.09
N LEU A 114 3.04 -3.47 8.60
CA LEU A 114 4.11 -3.35 9.59
C LEU A 114 5.28 -2.50 9.08
N VAL A 115 5.77 -2.77 7.87
CA VAL A 115 6.94 -2.06 7.32
C VAL A 115 6.65 -0.57 7.15
N TRP A 116 5.49 -0.21 6.61
CA TRP A 116 5.08 1.17 6.41
C TRP A 116 4.82 1.89 7.74
N ALA A 117 4.18 1.22 8.71
CA ALA A 117 3.98 1.74 10.06
C ALA A 117 5.31 2.01 10.79
N ILE A 118 6.26 1.08 10.72
CA ILE A 118 7.60 1.24 11.30
C ILE A 118 8.33 2.38 10.59
N THR A 119 8.30 2.42 9.25
CA THR A 119 8.95 3.45 8.45
C THR A 119 8.45 4.83 8.83
N TYR A 120 7.13 5.02 8.92
CA TYR A 120 6.54 6.28 9.36
C TYR A 120 7.00 6.67 10.77
N LYS A 121 6.90 5.77 11.77
CA LYS A 121 7.35 6.08 13.15
C LYS A 121 8.86 6.34 13.26
N LYS A 122 9.68 5.78 12.37
CA LYS A 122 11.14 5.94 12.40
C LYS A 122 11.61 7.20 11.69
N THR A 123 10.88 7.63 10.67
CA THR A 123 11.28 8.72 9.75
C THR A 123 10.46 9.99 9.93
N ASP A 124 9.29 9.88 10.56
CA ASP A 124 8.30 10.94 10.76
C ASP A 124 7.86 11.58 9.44
N SER A 125 7.75 10.75 8.39
CA SER A 125 7.43 11.17 7.02
C SER A 125 6.67 10.08 6.29
N LEU A 126 5.63 10.46 5.56
CA LEU A 126 4.88 9.57 4.68
C LEU A 126 5.44 9.48 3.27
N ARG A 127 6.42 10.30 2.88
CA ARG A 127 6.88 10.39 1.47
C ARG A 127 7.25 9.04 0.87
N TRP A 128 8.09 8.29 1.57
CA TRP A 128 8.58 7.00 1.08
C TRP A 128 7.61 5.85 1.35
N VAL A 129 6.69 6.03 2.30
CA VAL A 129 5.57 5.10 2.51
C VAL A 129 4.58 5.21 1.35
N ILE A 130 4.18 6.42 0.98
CA ILE A 130 3.33 6.70 -0.19
C ILE A 130 4.01 6.24 -1.47
N ALA A 131 5.31 6.50 -1.65
CA ALA A 131 6.04 6.01 -2.82
C ALA A 131 6.08 4.49 -2.89
N SER A 132 6.27 3.81 -1.75
CA SER A 132 6.23 2.35 -1.67
C SER A 132 4.84 1.80 -2.03
N HIS A 133 3.78 2.37 -1.46
CA HIS A 133 2.40 1.96 -1.74
C HIS A 133 2.03 2.25 -3.22
N PHE A 134 2.44 3.40 -3.78
CA PHE A 134 2.32 3.67 -5.22
C PHE A 134 2.96 2.54 -6.06
N LEU A 135 4.17 2.10 -5.71
CA LEU A 135 4.82 1.00 -6.42
C LEU A 135 4.01 -0.29 -6.30
N VAL A 136 3.43 -0.59 -5.13
CA VAL A 136 2.57 -1.75 -4.96
C VAL A 136 1.35 -1.67 -5.89
N ASP A 137 0.60 -0.57 -5.86
CA ASP A 137 -0.62 -0.42 -6.68
C ASP A 137 -0.29 -0.46 -8.18
N PHE A 138 0.78 0.24 -8.57
CA PHE A 138 1.24 0.29 -9.94
C PHE A 138 1.69 -1.09 -10.44
N LEU A 139 2.61 -1.75 -9.72
CA LEU A 139 3.22 -2.99 -10.17
C LEU A 139 2.30 -4.21 -10.01
N ASN A 140 1.36 -4.16 -9.06
CA ASN A 140 0.37 -5.21 -8.89
C ASN A 140 -0.78 -5.14 -9.90
N LEU A 141 -0.77 -4.12 -10.78
CA LEU A 141 -1.84 -3.87 -11.75
C LEU A 141 -3.21 -3.83 -11.05
N SER A 142 -3.32 -2.98 -10.03
CA SER A 142 -4.46 -2.95 -9.09
C SER A 142 -5.83 -2.91 -9.79
N ALA A 143 -6.03 -2.08 -10.82
CA ALA A 143 -7.30 -2.08 -11.55
C ALA A 143 -7.57 -3.39 -12.33
N PRO A 144 -6.65 -3.93 -13.15
CA PRO A 144 -6.79 -5.28 -13.69
C PRO A 144 -7.06 -6.37 -12.65
N ALA A 145 -6.49 -6.25 -11.45
CA ALA A 145 -6.69 -7.20 -10.37
C ALA A 145 -8.11 -7.10 -9.80
N PHE A 146 -8.62 -5.89 -9.54
CA PHE A 146 -10.01 -5.67 -9.12
C PHE A 146 -11.05 -6.09 -10.18
N LEU A 147 -10.67 -6.06 -11.45
CA LEU A 147 -11.52 -6.49 -12.57
C LEU A 147 -11.35 -7.98 -12.92
N ASP A 148 -10.57 -8.74 -12.13
CA ASP A 148 -10.30 -10.17 -12.31
C ASP A 148 -9.76 -10.56 -13.71
N LEU A 149 -8.96 -9.66 -14.32
CA LEU A 149 -8.45 -9.84 -15.69
C LEU A 149 -7.22 -10.77 -15.78
N PHE A 150 -6.70 -11.24 -14.64
CA PHE A 150 -5.55 -12.16 -14.59
C PHE A 150 -5.87 -13.57 -15.07
N LYS A 151 -7.15 -13.92 -15.21
CA LYS A 151 -7.58 -15.19 -15.79
C LYS A 151 -7.28 -15.19 -17.28
N SER A 152 -6.61 -16.23 -17.78
CA SER A 152 -6.50 -16.42 -19.21
C SER A 152 -7.90 -16.63 -19.80
N LYS A 153 -8.22 -15.90 -20.87
CA LYS A 153 -9.34 -16.23 -21.75
C LYS A 153 -8.99 -17.52 -22.51
N PHE A 154 -9.18 -18.68 -21.90
CA PHE A 154 -9.28 -19.96 -22.58
C PHE A 154 -10.54 -20.66 -22.11
#